data_AF-A0A812MVG1-F1
#
_entry.id   AF-A0A812MVG1-F1
#
_cell.length_a   1.000
_cell.length_b   1.000
_cell.length_c   1.000
_cell.angle_alpha   90.00
_cell.angle_beta   90.00
_cell.angle_gamma   90.00
#
_symmetry.space_group_name_H-M   'P 1'
#
loop_
_entity.id
_entity.type
_entity.pdbx_description
1 polymer ?
#
loop_
_entity_poly.entity_id
_entity_poly.type
_entity_poly.pdbx_seq_one_letter_code
_entity_poly.pdbx_strand_id
1 'polypeptide(L)'
;MRKGEVANFKVSPEFAHGAEGTEKVPPNSTVSYEIELVAWKPRFDLFSDGAVIKTVVQEGIGWRMPRMKDEVCLSLKVAGLYMSFCLNSLKGGYMEDYIGVYYRGY
;
A
#
# COMPACT_ATOMS: atom_id res chain seq x y z
N MET A 1 0.27 14.39 3.41
CA MET A 1 1.07 13.99 4.58
C MET A 1 2.51 13.74 4.14
N ARG A 2 3.48 14.13 4.96
CA ARG A 2 4.91 13.86 4.79
C ARG A 2 5.31 12.62 5.58
N LYS A 3 6.47 12.03 5.27
CA LYS A 3 6.98 10.88 6.03
C LYS A 3 7.18 11.29 7.50
N GLY A 4 6.66 10.49 8.42
CA GLY A 4 6.67 10.74 9.87
C GLY A 4 5.68 11.81 10.34
N GLU A 5 4.83 12.34 9.46
CA GLU A 5 3.80 13.31 9.86
C GLU A 5 2.67 12.60 10.61
N VAL A 6 2.29 13.16 11.76
CA VAL A 6 1.09 12.79 12.52
C VAL A 6 0.04 13.88 12.32
N ALA A 7 -1.17 13.49 11.92
CA ALA A 7 -2.27 14.42 11.69
C ALA A 7 -3.60 13.87 12.20
N ASN A 8 -4.46 14.78 12.66
CA ASN A 8 -5.81 14.48 13.13
C ASN A 8 -6.84 14.72 12.03
N PHE A 9 -7.57 13.67 11.68
CA PHE A 9 -8.59 13.67 10.63
C PHE A 9 -9.97 13.55 11.25
N LYS A 10 -10.82 14.54 11.01
CA LYS A 10 -12.24 14.50 11.37
C LYS A 10 -13.05 14.10 10.14
N VAL A 11 -13.65 12.92 10.17
CA VAL A 11 -14.31 12.28 9.03
C VAL A 11 -15.81 12.25 9.27
N SER A 12 -16.58 12.88 8.37
CA SER A 12 -18.05 12.85 8.43
C SER A 12 -18.57 11.42 8.23
N PRO A 13 -19.77 11.09 8.72
CA PRO A 13 -20.32 9.74 8.61
C PRO A 13 -20.37 9.21 7.17
N GLU A 14 -20.60 10.08 6.18
CA GLU A 14 -20.61 9.74 4.74
C GLU A 14 -19.31 9.10 4.25
N PHE A 15 -18.17 9.43 4.88
CA PHE A 15 -16.85 8.90 4.55
C PHE A 15 -16.30 7.96 5.64
N ALA A 16 -17.09 7.68 6.68
CA ALA A 16 -16.74 6.79 7.78
C ALA A 16 -17.69 5.58 7.81
N HIS A 17 -18.58 5.48 8.80
CA HIS A 17 -19.45 4.32 9.02
C HIS A 17 -20.91 4.53 8.61
N GLY A 18 -21.23 5.68 7.99
CA GLY A 18 -22.54 5.97 7.44
C GLY A 18 -23.70 5.86 8.44
N ALA A 19 -24.88 5.59 7.90
CA ALA A 19 -26.11 5.42 8.69
C ALA A 19 -26.20 4.07 9.41
N GLU A 20 -25.35 3.11 9.05
CA GLU A 20 -25.32 1.79 9.69
C GLU A 20 -24.52 1.83 11.00
N GLY A 21 -23.43 2.59 11.03
CA GLY A 21 -22.52 2.58 12.17
C GLY A 21 -21.78 1.25 12.30
N THR A 22 -21.23 1.00 13.48
CA THR A 22 -20.66 -0.29 13.90
C THR A 22 -21.02 -0.53 15.37
N GLU A 23 -20.70 -1.70 15.93
CA GLU A 23 -20.95 -1.98 17.36
C GLU A 23 -20.33 -0.95 18.31
N LYS A 24 -19.21 -0.32 17.90
CA LYS A 24 -18.49 0.68 18.69
C LYS A 24 -18.82 2.13 18.31
N VAL A 25 -19.32 2.34 17.09
CA VAL A 25 -19.49 3.68 16.52
C VAL A 25 -20.95 3.88 16.14
N PRO A 26 -21.68 4.80 16.77
CA PRO A 26 -23.09 5.00 16.49
C PRO A 26 -23.37 5.37 15.02
N PRO A 27 -24.56 5.03 14.50
CA PRO A 27 -25.07 5.55 13.23
C PRO A 27 -24.89 7.06 13.07
N ASN A 28 -24.52 7.50 11.86
CA ASN A 28 -24.38 8.90 11.48
C ASN A 28 -23.42 9.73 12.35
N SER A 29 -22.44 9.10 13.00
CA SER A 29 -21.47 9.80 13.83
C SER A 29 -20.24 10.27 13.04
N THR A 30 -19.71 11.43 13.42
CA THR A 30 -18.44 11.96 12.90
C THR A 30 -17.30 11.41 13.74
N VAL A 31 -16.32 10.76 13.10
CA VAL A 31 -15.21 10.11 13.80
C VAL A 31 -13.93 10.92 13.64
N SER A 32 -13.08 10.92 14.66
CA SER A 32 -11.76 11.56 14.60
C SER A 32 -10.66 10.50 14.69
N TYR A 33 -9.70 10.53 13.77
CA TYR A 33 -8.57 9.62 13.70
C TYR A 33 -7.26 10.38 13.80
N GLU A 34 -6.36 9.91 14.66
CA GLU A 34 -4.95 10.32 14.63
C GLU A 34 -4.19 9.34 13.73
N ILE A 35 -3.57 9.85 12.66
CA ILE A 35 -2.89 9.03 11.66
C ILE A 35 -1.44 9.48 11.53
N GLU A 36 -0.52 8.51 11.62
CA GLU A 36 0.91 8.70 11.35
C GLU A 36 1.29 8.09 9.99
N LEU A 37 1.95 8.87 9.13
CA LEU A 37 2.48 8.36 7.85
C LEU A 37 3.90 7.79 8.03
N VAL A 38 4.01 6.52 8.37
CA VAL A 38 5.31 5.85 8.61
C VAL A 38 6.16 5.74 7.33
N ALA A 39 5.57 5.21 6.25
CA ALA A 39 6.21 5.06 4.95
C ALA A 39 5.19 4.86 3.83
N TRP A 40 5.56 5.18 2.60
CA TRP A 40 4.83 4.80 1.40
C TRP A 40 5.82 4.37 0.31
N LYS A 41 5.38 3.47 -0.59
CA LYS A 41 6.12 3.13 -1.81
C LYS A 41 5.33 3.64 -3.02
N PRO A 42 5.95 4.39 -3.95
CA PRO A 42 5.28 4.80 -5.17
C PRO A 42 4.86 3.58 -6.00
N ARG A 43 3.59 3.54 -6.40
CA ARG A 43 3.04 2.53 -7.32
C ARG A 43 2.53 3.21 -8.57
N PHE A 44 2.92 2.69 -9.72
CA PHE A 44 2.52 3.18 -11.03
C PHE A 44 1.88 2.03 -11.80
N ASP A 45 0.63 2.24 -12.22
CA ASP A 45 0.02 1.41 -13.24
C ASP A 45 0.54 1.89 -14.60
N LEU A 46 1.29 1.03 -15.31
CA LEU A 46 1.95 1.41 -16.55
C LEU A 46 0.99 1.47 -17.74
N PHE A 47 -0.15 0.78 -17.66
CA PHE A 47 -1.10 0.66 -18.77
C PHE A 47 -2.53 1.07 -18.38
N SER A 48 -2.75 1.49 -17.14
CA SER A 48 -4.07 1.84 -16.59
C SER A 48 -5.08 0.68 -16.64
N ASP A 49 -4.59 -0.56 -16.68
CA ASP A 49 -5.38 -1.79 -16.74
C ASP A 49 -5.24 -2.67 -15.49
N GLY A 50 -4.39 -2.26 -14.54
CA GLY A 50 -4.08 -3.00 -13.33
C GLY A 50 -3.17 -4.22 -13.54
N ALA A 51 -2.79 -4.56 -14.78
CA ALA A 51 -2.04 -5.77 -15.08
C ALA A 51 -0.54 -5.62 -14.81
N VAL A 52 0.04 -4.44 -15.07
CA VAL A 52 1.46 -4.18 -14.83
C VAL A 52 1.65 -3.00 -13.89
N ILE A 53 1.89 -3.35 -12.62
CA ILE A 53 2.15 -2.38 -11.56
C ILE A 53 3.65 -2.31 -11.25
N LYS A 54 4.24 -1.14 -11.49
CA LYS A 54 5.62 -0.83 -11.10
C LYS A 54 5.63 -0.24 -9.70
N THR A 55 6.36 -0.88 -8.79
CA THR A 55 6.68 -0.30 -7.46
C THR A 55 8.13 0.18 -7.45
N VAL A 56 8.37 1.41 -7.00
CA VAL A 56 9.74 1.92 -6.82
C VAL A 56 10.23 1.52 -5.44
N VAL A 57 11.19 0.60 -5.38
CA VAL A 57 11.83 0.16 -4.13
C VAL A 57 12.98 1.09 -3.75
N GLN A 58 13.76 1.51 -4.75
CA GLN A 58 14.85 2.46 -4.61
C GLN A 58 14.78 3.45 -5.79
N GLU A 59 14.96 4.73 -5.50
CA GLU A 59 15.00 5.76 -6.54
C GLU A 59 16.26 5.60 -7.40
N GLY A 60 16.08 5.74 -8.71
CA GLY A 60 17.18 5.76 -9.66
C GLY A 60 17.93 7.09 -9.64
N ILE A 61 19.17 7.09 -10.12
CA ILE A 61 19.94 8.32 -10.29
C ILE A 61 19.60 8.94 -11.64
N GLY A 62 19.14 10.20 -11.60
CA GLY A 62 18.87 10.99 -12.79
C GLY A 62 17.42 10.93 -13.28
N TRP A 63 17.12 11.86 -14.17
CA TRP A 63 15.78 12.16 -14.71
C TRP A 63 15.42 11.45 -16.03
N ARG A 64 16.39 10.85 -16.73
CA ARG A 64 16.15 10.26 -18.05
C ARG A 64 15.43 8.92 -17.92
N MET A 65 14.36 8.74 -18.69
CA MET A 65 13.72 7.44 -18.90
C MET A 65 14.20 6.81 -20.22
N PRO A 66 14.36 5.48 -20.28
CA PRO A 66 14.67 4.78 -21.54
C PRO A 66 13.59 5.03 -22.59
N ARG A 67 14.01 5.22 -23.85
CA ARG A 67 13.12 5.42 -25.01
C ARG A 67 13.14 4.21 -25.93
N MET A 68 12.23 4.21 -26.89
CA MET A 68 12.26 3.23 -27.98
C MET A 68 13.65 3.22 -28.65
N LYS A 69 14.21 2.03 -28.84
CA LYS A 69 15.56 1.78 -29.40
C LYS A 69 16.75 2.11 -28.48
N ASP A 70 16.53 2.54 -27.24
CA ASP A 70 17.61 2.59 -26.26
C ASP A 70 17.96 1.16 -25.80
N GLU A 71 19.25 0.86 -25.69
CA GLU A 71 19.73 -0.37 -25.06
C GLU A 71 19.87 -0.16 -23.55
N VAL A 72 19.37 -1.11 -22.76
CA VAL A 72 19.41 -1.06 -21.29
C VAL A 72 19.89 -2.39 -20.71
N CYS A 73 20.70 -2.31 -19.67
CA CYS A 73 21.10 -3.47 -18.88
C CYS A 73 20.18 -3.60 -17.67
N LEU A 74 19.54 -4.77 -17.50
CA LEU A 74 18.62 -5.05 -16.40
C LEU A 74 19.07 -6.31 -15.65
N SER A 75 19.01 -6.27 -14.32
CA SER A 75 19.07 -7.47 -13.49
C SER A 75 17.64 -7.84 -13.10
N LEU A 76 17.20 -9.04 -13.49
CA LEU A 76 15.83 -9.49 -13.29
C LEU A 76 15.81 -10.74 -12.40
N LYS A 77 14.93 -10.71 -11.41
CA LYS A 77 14.54 -11.89 -10.61
C LYS A 77 13.03 -12.04 -10.72
N VAL A 78 12.60 -13.21 -11.20
CA VAL A 78 11.18 -13.53 -11.32
C VAL A 78 10.80 -14.47 -10.18
N ALA A 79 9.75 -14.12 -9.44
CA ALA A 79 9.12 -14.99 -8.47
C ALA A 79 7.66 -15.15 -8.87
N GLY A 80 7.26 -16.37 -9.20
CA GLY A 80 5.87 -16.72 -9.48
C GLY A 80 5.24 -17.34 -8.24
N LEU A 81 4.02 -16.93 -7.91
CA LEU A 81 3.18 -17.67 -6.99
C LEU A 81 2.49 -18.77 -7.79
N TYR A 82 3.08 -19.96 -7.84
CA TYR A 82 2.28 -21.14 -8.15
C TYR A 82 1.33 -21.33 -6.97
N MET A 83 0.02 -21.31 -7.26
CA MET A 83 -1.07 -21.60 -6.31
C MET A 83 -0.68 -22.69 -5.32
N SER A 84 -0.42 -22.30 -4.06
CA SER A 84 -0.13 -23.23 -2.97
C SER A 84 -1.43 -23.91 -2.52
N PHE A 85 -1.75 -25.05 -3.13
CA PHE A 85 -2.61 -26.06 -2.51
C PHE A 85 -1.75 -26.85 -1.50
N CYS A 86 -1.97 -26.56 -0.22
CA CYS A 86 -1.68 -27.33 1.01
C CYS A 86 -0.28 -27.95 1.23
N LEU A 87 0.41 -27.53 2.30
CA LEU A 87 0.58 -28.35 3.52
C LEU A 87 1.19 -27.53 4.68
N ASN A 88 0.65 -27.72 5.87
CA ASN A 88 1.23 -27.26 7.14
C ASN A 88 2.68 -27.74 7.29
N SER A 89 3.63 -26.85 7.57
CA SER A 89 4.65 -27.03 8.62
C SER A 89 5.54 -25.79 8.76
N LEU A 90 5.74 -25.38 10.00
CA LEU A 90 6.48 -24.22 10.47
C LEU A 90 7.95 -24.22 9.99
N LYS A 91 8.43 -23.07 9.52
CA LYS A 91 9.60 -22.36 10.09
C LYS A 91 9.81 -20.99 9.43
N GLY A 92 10.15 -20.04 10.27
CA GLY A 92 10.07 -18.60 10.04
C GLY A 92 10.76 -18.08 8.78
N GLY A 93 10.11 -17.07 8.21
CA GLY A 93 10.66 -16.19 7.20
C GLY A 93 9.73 -14.99 7.10
N TYR A 94 10.11 -13.88 7.74
CA TYR A 94 9.41 -12.60 7.61
C TYR A 94 9.48 -12.18 6.14
N MET A 95 8.33 -12.18 5.45
CA MET A 95 8.19 -11.56 4.13
C MET A 95 7.52 -10.20 4.35
N GLU A 96 8.34 -9.22 4.75
CA GLU A 96 7.89 -7.84 4.88
C GLU A 96 7.77 -7.20 3.50
N ASP A 97 6.56 -7.20 2.96
CA ASP A 97 6.14 -6.21 1.95
C ASP A 97 4.60 -6.09 1.92
N TYR A 98 4.01 -5.87 3.10
CA TYR A 98 2.65 -5.35 3.21
C TYR A 98 2.70 -3.90 3.70
N ILE A 99 2.31 -2.95 2.84
CA ILE A 99 1.89 -1.63 3.30
C ILE A 99 0.52 -1.82 3.92
N GLY A 100 0.49 -2.11 5.23
CA GLY A 100 -0.69 -1.96 6.05
C GLY A 100 -0.78 -0.51 6.50
N VAL A 101 -1.85 0.18 6.12
CA VAL A 101 -2.29 1.37 6.87
C VAL A 101 -2.93 0.80 8.14
N TYR A 102 -2.17 0.79 9.23
CA TYR A 102 -2.67 0.33 10.52
C TYR A 102 -3.63 1.39 11.08
N TYR A 103 -4.92 1.10 11.04
CA TYR A 103 -5.88 1.80 11.89
C TYR A 103 -5.81 1.19 13.29
N ARG A 104 -5.11 1.86 14.21
CA ARG A 104 -5.22 1.54 15.64
C ARG A 104 -6.47 2.26 16.18
N GLY A 105 -7.64 1.70 15.92
CA GLY A 105 -8.90 2.11 16.54
C GLY A 105 -9.08 1.40 17.89
N TYR A 106 -9.32 2.16 18.96
CA TYR A 106 -9.81 1.63 20.24
C TYR A 106 -11.30 1.30 20.13
#